data_AF-A0A1G5AZ79-F1
#
_entry.id   AF-A0A1G5AZ79-F1
#
_cell.length_a   1.000
_cell.length_b   1.000
_cell.length_c   1.000
_cell.angle_alpha   90.00
_cell.angle_beta   90.00
_cell.angle_gamma   90.00
#
_symmetry.space_group_name_H-M   'P 1'
#
loop_
_entity.id
_entity.type
_entity.pdbx_description
1 polymer ?
#
loop_
_entity_poly.entity_id
_entity_poly.type
_entity_poly.pdbx_seq_one_letter_code
_entity_poly.pdbx_strand_id
1 'polypeptide(L)'
;MENVRLACGHRSKTPYLIDKMMVRVYSPEELCYSIVLDAYLLDETFASEELAKWLGEECGLDDLCRELTEHVRRKGSVEGYARIIMEYVGFYDDESIAETCAVIRDNASLSVYEKNKARADYYLMCGRVTMALEAYNELLESIPENEKKVRASIWHNCGYAYTRMFRFAEAAKAYYCSYKTLPGDDSLRQFLTALRISRDDKEYLDYISGHPEFFDMSQRVEKSIRQAEGSFEGTDEFRSIMAMKMLREESTSYGEQTTPYYEQLDKLLEDLKSSYREMVAT
;
A
#
# COMPACT_ATOMS: atom_id res chain seq x y z
N MET A 1 31.43 -9.86 20.83
CA MET A 1 32.06 -10.43 19.63
C MET A 1 31.50 -9.64 18.46
N GLU A 2 32.40 -9.04 17.68
CA GLU A 2 32.07 -8.17 16.54
C GLU A 2 31.33 -8.99 15.48
N ASN A 3 30.12 -8.56 15.10
CA ASN A 3 29.33 -9.15 14.01
C ASN A 3 29.94 -8.75 12.66
N VAL A 4 31.11 -9.30 12.33
CA VAL A 4 31.65 -9.22 10.98
C VAL A 4 30.91 -10.25 10.12
N ARG A 5 29.85 -9.81 9.42
CA ARG A 5 29.23 -10.61 8.36
C ARG A 5 30.12 -10.51 7.12
N LEU A 6 30.86 -11.57 6.83
CA LEU A 6 31.61 -11.70 5.58
C LEU A 6 30.61 -11.79 4.42
N ALA A 7 30.84 -11.02 3.36
CA ALA A 7 30.04 -11.13 2.14
C ALA A 7 30.14 -12.55 1.56
N CYS A 8 29.02 -13.11 1.14
CA CYS A 8 28.93 -14.42 0.53
C CYS A 8 29.12 -14.30 -0.99
N GLY A 9 30.17 -14.93 -1.52
CA GLY A 9 30.50 -14.87 -2.93
C GLY A 9 30.98 -13.50 -3.40
N HIS A 10 30.67 -13.16 -4.65
CA HIS A 10 31.11 -11.95 -5.32
C HIS A 10 29.92 -11.13 -5.80
N ARG A 11 30.13 -9.81 -5.90
CA ARG A 11 29.17 -8.95 -6.57
C ARG A 11 29.18 -9.23 -8.08
N SER A 12 28.01 -9.55 -8.63
CA SER A 12 27.81 -9.77 -10.05
C SER A 12 28.16 -8.56 -10.90
N LYS A 13 28.60 -8.80 -12.13
CA LYS A 13 28.76 -7.75 -13.15
C LYS A 13 27.46 -7.54 -13.90
N THR A 14 26.72 -8.62 -14.12
CA THR A 14 25.41 -8.63 -14.73
C THR A 14 24.36 -8.84 -13.64
N PRO A 15 23.53 -7.84 -13.30
CA PRO A 15 22.52 -8.00 -12.26
C PRO A 15 21.41 -8.93 -12.70
N TYR A 16 20.81 -9.63 -11.74
CA TYR A 16 19.58 -10.39 -11.96
C TYR A 16 18.36 -9.47 -11.76
N LEU A 17 17.42 -9.50 -12.70
CA LEU A 17 16.14 -8.80 -12.57
C LEU A 17 15.12 -9.75 -11.94
N ILE A 18 14.61 -9.38 -10.76
CA ILE A 18 13.48 -10.07 -10.17
C ILE A 18 12.21 -9.48 -10.80
N ASP A 19 11.72 -10.10 -11.88
CA ASP A 19 10.66 -9.56 -12.75
C ASP A 19 9.45 -9.00 -12.00
N LYS A 20 8.96 -9.72 -10.98
CA LYS A 20 7.77 -9.31 -10.22
C LYS A 20 8.02 -8.13 -9.28
N MET A 21 9.24 -8.01 -8.77
CA MET A 21 9.65 -6.90 -7.89
C MET A 21 10.16 -5.70 -8.72
N MET A 22 10.49 -5.90 -9.99
CA MET A 22 11.14 -4.91 -10.86
C MET A 22 12.46 -4.39 -10.26
N VAL A 23 13.11 -5.19 -9.42
CA VAL A 23 14.37 -4.88 -8.75
C VAL A 23 15.51 -5.63 -9.41
N ARG A 24 16.62 -4.93 -9.65
CA ARG A 24 17.88 -5.52 -10.08
C ARG A 24 18.75 -5.76 -8.85
N VAL A 25 19.15 -7.01 -8.63
CA VAL A 25 20.04 -7.40 -7.54
C VAL A 25 21.42 -7.73 -8.09
N TYR A 26 22.44 -7.28 -7.38
CA TYR A 26 23.84 -7.41 -7.75
C TYR A 26 24.60 -8.40 -6.87
N SER A 27 24.08 -8.78 -5.71
CA SER A 27 24.71 -9.74 -4.80
C SER A 27 23.70 -10.68 -4.14
N PRO A 28 24.17 -11.81 -3.57
CA PRO A 28 23.32 -12.72 -2.81
C PRO A 28 22.66 -12.06 -1.59
N GLU A 29 23.31 -11.08 -0.97
CA GLU A 29 22.75 -10.30 0.15
C GLU A 29 21.64 -9.35 -0.31
N GLU A 30 21.83 -8.66 -1.44
CA GLU A 30 20.77 -7.83 -2.03
C GLU A 30 19.55 -8.70 -2.41
N LEU A 31 19.80 -9.93 -2.90
CA LEU A 31 18.75 -10.92 -3.14
C LEU A 31 18.04 -11.32 -1.84
N CYS A 32 18.78 -11.65 -0.77
CA CYS A 32 18.17 -11.97 0.53
C CYS A 32 17.34 -10.79 1.06
N TYR A 33 17.84 -9.57 0.92
CA TYR A 33 17.12 -8.37 1.31
C TYR A 33 15.81 -8.23 0.54
N SER A 34 15.81 -8.41 -0.78
CA SER A 34 14.60 -8.40 -1.59
C SER A 34 13.63 -9.53 -1.25
N ILE A 35 14.12 -10.74 -0.94
CA ILE A 35 13.28 -11.86 -0.51
C ILE A 35 12.53 -11.52 0.79
N VAL A 36 13.21 -10.93 1.78
CA VAL A 36 12.58 -10.58 3.05
C VAL A 36 11.64 -9.38 2.90
N LEU A 37 12.08 -8.33 2.20
CA LEU A 37 11.31 -7.10 2.03
C LEU A 37 9.99 -7.35 1.29
N ASP A 38 10.07 -8.11 0.20
CA ASP A 38 8.96 -8.33 -0.72
C ASP A 38 8.54 -9.81 -0.75
N ALA A 39 8.64 -10.48 0.41
CA ALA A 39 8.31 -11.91 0.60
C ALA A 39 6.97 -12.31 -0.02
N TYR A 40 6.02 -11.38 0.06
CA TYR A 40 4.67 -11.56 -0.43
C TYR A 40 4.54 -11.54 -1.98
N LEU A 41 5.55 -11.06 -2.72
CA LEU A 41 5.56 -11.08 -4.18
C LEU A 41 6.15 -12.37 -4.77
N LEU A 42 6.77 -13.22 -3.95
CA LEU A 42 7.34 -14.48 -4.43
C LEU A 42 6.24 -15.44 -4.85
N ASP A 43 6.34 -15.92 -6.09
CA ASP A 43 5.49 -16.97 -6.64
C ASP A 43 6.34 -18.06 -7.33
N GLU A 44 5.68 -19.03 -7.97
CA GLU A 44 6.33 -20.16 -8.65
C GLU A 44 7.37 -19.73 -9.71
N THR A 45 7.28 -18.50 -10.24
CA THR A 45 8.25 -18.01 -11.23
C THR A 45 9.59 -17.62 -10.60
N PHE A 46 9.62 -17.36 -9.29
CA PHE A 46 10.86 -17.05 -8.56
C PHE A 46 11.80 -18.26 -8.48
N ALA A 47 11.25 -19.46 -8.25
CA ALA A 47 12.01 -20.70 -8.15
C ALA A 47 12.44 -21.19 -9.55
N SER A 48 13.42 -20.52 -10.14
CA SER A 48 13.86 -20.74 -11.53
C SER A 48 15.28 -21.26 -11.63
N GLU A 49 15.55 -22.08 -12.66
CA GLU A 49 16.93 -22.48 -12.99
C GLU A 49 17.80 -21.28 -13.40
N GLU A 50 17.19 -20.21 -13.92
CA GLU A 50 17.90 -18.99 -14.31
C GLU A 50 18.50 -18.27 -13.10
N LEU A 51 17.73 -18.12 -12.02
CA LEU A 51 18.22 -17.53 -10.77
C LEU A 51 19.32 -18.39 -10.15
N ALA A 52 19.15 -19.73 -10.13
CA ALA A 52 20.19 -20.64 -9.65
C ALA A 52 21.49 -20.48 -10.43
N LYS A 53 21.39 -20.42 -11.76
CA LYS A 53 22.53 -20.24 -12.66
C LYS A 53 23.24 -18.91 -12.43
N TRP A 54 22.50 -17.81 -12.25
CA TRP A 54 23.08 -16.51 -11.93
C TRP A 54 23.87 -16.53 -10.62
N LEU A 55 23.35 -17.17 -9.57
CA LEU A 55 24.07 -17.34 -8.30
C LEU A 55 25.39 -18.11 -8.48
N GLY A 56 25.40 -19.14 -9.33
CA GLY A 56 26.62 -19.88 -9.67
C GLY A 56 27.61 -19.05 -10.48
N GLU A 57 27.19 -18.58 -11.66
CA GLU A 57 28.08 -17.99 -12.66
C GLU A 57 28.53 -16.56 -12.31
N GLU A 58 27.63 -15.72 -11.81
CA GLU A 58 27.92 -14.30 -11.55
C GLU A 58 28.34 -14.05 -10.11
N CYS A 59 27.83 -14.81 -9.14
CA CYS A 59 28.19 -14.66 -7.73
C CYS A 59 29.26 -15.67 -7.26
N GLY A 60 29.56 -16.71 -8.06
CA GLY A 60 30.56 -17.74 -7.74
C GLY A 60 30.10 -18.76 -6.71
N LEU A 61 28.79 -19.02 -6.60
CA LEU A 61 28.18 -19.92 -5.63
C LEU A 61 27.76 -21.25 -6.28
N ASP A 62 28.72 -22.02 -6.79
CA ASP A 62 28.47 -23.25 -7.57
C ASP A 62 27.71 -24.34 -6.79
N ASP A 63 27.99 -24.47 -5.48
CA ASP A 63 27.31 -25.46 -4.64
C ASP A 63 25.84 -25.08 -4.40
N LEU A 64 25.58 -23.79 -4.13
CA LEU A 64 24.22 -23.26 -4.02
C LEU A 64 23.45 -23.41 -5.35
N CYS A 65 24.09 -23.10 -6.48
CA CYS A 65 23.51 -23.29 -7.81
C CYS A 65 23.07 -24.75 -8.03
N ARG A 66 23.92 -25.72 -7.66
CA ARG A 66 23.62 -27.15 -7.78
C ARG A 66 22.42 -27.55 -6.92
N GLU A 67 22.41 -27.12 -5.67
CA GLU A 67 21.33 -27.42 -4.72
C GLU A 67 19.99 -26.84 -5.19
N LEU A 68 19.97 -25.57 -5.58
CA LEU A 68 18.78 -24.91 -6.11
C LEU A 68 18.27 -25.54 -7.41
N THR A 69 19.18 -25.92 -8.31
CA THR A 69 18.82 -26.63 -9.55
C THR A 69 18.19 -27.99 -9.25
N GLU A 70 18.71 -28.75 -8.27
CA GLU A 70 18.08 -30.00 -7.83
C GLU A 70 16.69 -29.77 -7.23
N HIS A 71 16.53 -28.72 -6.43
CA HIS A 71 15.24 -28.35 -5.82
C HIS A 71 14.19 -28.04 -6.89
N VAL A 72 14.53 -27.26 -7.91
CA VAL A 72 13.64 -26.95 -9.04
C VAL A 72 13.26 -28.22 -9.82
N ARG A 73 14.24 -29.08 -10.12
CA ARG A 73 13.99 -30.35 -10.83
C ARG A 73 13.05 -31.29 -10.07
N ARG A 74 13.11 -31.28 -8.73
CA ARG A 74 12.21 -32.05 -7.87
C ARG A 74 10.85 -31.37 -7.66
N LYS A 75 10.59 -30.22 -8.31
CA LYS A 75 9.40 -29.38 -8.11
C LYS A 75 9.22 -29.00 -6.65
N GLY A 76 10.32 -28.63 -5.99
CA GLY A 76 10.29 -28.12 -4.63
C GLY A 76 9.54 -26.79 -4.54
N SER A 77 9.05 -26.45 -3.35
CA SER A 77 8.28 -25.23 -3.13
C SER A 77 9.14 -23.96 -3.23
N VAL A 78 8.50 -22.84 -3.58
CA VAL A 78 9.12 -21.50 -3.57
C VAL A 78 9.65 -21.14 -2.20
N GLU A 79 8.92 -21.49 -1.14
CA GLU A 79 9.36 -21.34 0.25
C GLU A 79 10.70 -22.05 0.49
N GLY A 80 10.80 -23.32 0.08
CA GLY A 80 12.03 -24.10 0.24
C GLY A 80 13.19 -23.50 -0.56
N TYR A 81 12.92 -23.02 -1.77
CA TYR A 81 13.91 -22.40 -2.63
C TYR A 81 14.48 -21.11 -2.00
N ALA A 82 13.60 -20.25 -1.49
CA ALA A 82 13.99 -19.03 -0.78
C ALA A 82 14.74 -19.33 0.53
N ARG A 83 14.30 -20.35 1.29
CA ARG A 83 14.98 -20.80 2.51
C ARG A 83 16.43 -21.23 2.23
N ILE A 84 16.65 -22.08 1.22
CA ILE A 84 17.99 -22.55 0.84
C ILE A 84 18.92 -21.36 0.57
N ILE A 85 18.45 -20.35 -0.17
CA ILE A 85 19.23 -19.13 -0.44
C ILE A 85 19.57 -18.40 0.86
N MET A 86 18.56 -18.11 1.70
CA MET A 86 18.77 -17.32 2.92
C MET A 86 19.68 -18.02 3.94
N GLU A 87 19.51 -19.32 4.12
CA GLU A 87 20.34 -20.14 5.02
C GLU A 87 21.78 -20.24 4.51
N TYR A 88 21.98 -20.42 3.20
CA TYR A 88 23.32 -20.48 2.61
C TYR A 88 24.06 -19.15 2.74
N VAL A 89 23.39 -18.02 2.47
CA VAL A 89 23.99 -16.68 2.54
C VAL A 89 24.21 -16.25 3.99
N GLY A 90 23.34 -16.66 4.93
CA GLY A 90 23.46 -16.35 6.35
C GLY A 90 23.31 -14.87 6.70
N PHE A 91 22.57 -14.11 5.87
CA PHE A 91 22.40 -12.66 6.06
C PHE A 91 21.35 -12.31 7.13
N TYR A 92 20.38 -13.20 7.36
CA TYR A 92 19.31 -13.05 8.36
C TYR A 92 19.41 -14.15 9.43
N ASP A 93 18.79 -13.92 10.59
CA ASP A 93 18.67 -14.93 11.64
C ASP A 93 17.53 -15.93 11.35
N ASP A 94 17.55 -17.06 12.05
CA ASP A 94 16.59 -18.15 11.86
C ASP A 94 15.13 -17.71 12.08
N GLU A 95 14.89 -16.74 12.98
CA GLU A 95 13.56 -16.18 13.25
C GLU A 95 13.04 -15.40 12.04
N SER A 96 13.84 -14.48 11.50
CA SER A 96 13.50 -13.71 10.30
C SER A 96 13.28 -14.61 9.09
N ILE A 97 14.11 -15.67 8.94
CA ILE A 97 13.95 -16.67 7.88
C ILE A 97 12.63 -17.43 8.05
N ALA A 98 12.29 -17.86 9.27
CA ALA A 98 11.06 -18.58 9.55
C ALA A 98 9.81 -17.73 9.28
N GLU A 99 9.80 -16.46 9.70
CA GLU A 99 8.71 -15.51 9.42
C GLU A 99 8.55 -15.28 7.91
N THR A 100 9.65 -15.02 7.21
CA THR A 100 9.65 -14.83 5.75
C THR A 100 9.11 -16.05 5.02
N CYS A 101 9.54 -17.26 5.42
CA CYS A 101 9.03 -18.50 4.86
C CYS A 101 7.52 -18.71 5.15
N ALA A 102 7.02 -18.32 6.32
CA ALA A 102 5.60 -18.38 6.62
C ALA A 102 4.80 -17.51 5.63
N VAL A 103 5.25 -16.27 5.40
CA VAL A 103 4.64 -15.36 4.42
C VAL A 103 4.65 -15.96 3.01
N ILE A 104 5.78 -16.51 2.54
CA ILE A 104 5.88 -17.13 1.20
C ILE A 104 4.94 -18.33 1.08
N ARG A 105 4.85 -19.16 2.13
CA ARG A 105 4.00 -20.35 2.14
C ARG A 105 2.52 -19.98 2.09
N ASP A 106 2.12 -19.02 2.90
CA ASP A 106 0.73 -18.52 2.92
C ASP A 106 0.36 -17.92 1.56
N ASN A 107 1.31 -17.25 0.90
CA ASN A 107 1.12 -16.68 -0.43
C ASN A 107 1.06 -17.70 -1.57
N ALA A 108 1.66 -18.88 -1.43
CA ALA A 108 1.51 -19.95 -2.40
C ALA A 108 0.04 -20.42 -2.52
N SER A 109 -0.75 -20.27 -1.46
CA SER A 109 -2.17 -20.63 -1.44
C SER A 109 -3.10 -19.59 -2.06
N LEU A 110 -2.61 -18.37 -2.29
CA LEU A 110 -3.38 -17.27 -2.85
C LEU A 110 -3.65 -17.46 -4.35
N SER A 111 -4.87 -17.17 -4.76
CA SER A 111 -5.25 -17.10 -6.17
C SER A 111 -4.44 -16.05 -6.93
N VAL A 112 -4.35 -16.16 -8.26
CA VAL A 112 -3.69 -15.16 -9.12
C VAL A 112 -4.24 -13.75 -8.87
N TYR A 113 -5.53 -13.63 -8.55
CA TYR A 113 -6.18 -12.35 -8.27
C TYR A 113 -5.76 -11.77 -6.91
N GLU A 114 -5.60 -12.61 -5.90
CA GLU A 114 -5.10 -12.18 -4.59
C GLU A 114 -3.64 -11.74 -4.66
N LYS A 115 -2.82 -12.41 -5.47
CA LYS A 115 -1.43 -11.98 -5.74
C LYS A 115 -1.37 -10.63 -6.46
N ASN A 116 -2.16 -10.47 -7.52
CA ASN A 116 -2.23 -9.19 -8.24
C ASN A 116 -2.78 -8.06 -7.36
N LYS A 117 -3.75 -8.36 -6.49
CA LYS A 117 -4.24 -7.40 -5.49
C LYS A 117 -3.14 -7.02 -4.52
N ALA A 118 -2.40 -7.98 -3.96
CA ALA A 118 -1.30 -7.70 -3.03
C ALA A 118 -0.24 -6.77 -3.63
N ARG A 119 0.05 -6.92 -4.94
CA ARG A 119 0.91 -5.97 -5.67
C ARG A 119 0.33 -4.56 -5.71
N ALA A 120 -0.96 -4.41 -5.99
CA ALA A 120 -1.63 -3.10 -5.97
C ALA A 120 -1.68 -2.49 -4.55
N ASP A 121 -1.91 -3.32 -3.53
CA ASP A 121 -1.85 -2.93 -2.11
C ASP A 121 -0.47 -2.38 -1.74
N TYR A 122 0.59 -2.97 -2.27
CA TYR A 122 1.95 -2.48 -2.06
C TYR A 122 2.18 -1.09 -2.64
N TYR A 123 1.75 -0.83 -3.89
CA TYR A 123 1.83 0.52 -4.45
C TYR A 123 1.12 1.54 -3.55
N LEU A 124 -0.04 1.18 -3.01
CA LEU A 124 -0.79 2.03 -2.10
C LEU A 124 -0.04 2.26 -0.77
N MET A 125 0.59 1.22 -0.21
CA MET A 125 1.42 1.30 0.99
C MET A 125 2.64 2.21 0.79
N CYS A 126 3.30 2.12 -0.36
CA CYS A 126 4.41 2.99 -0.76
C CYS A 126 3.97 4.43 -1.10
N GLY A 127 2.68 4.75 -0.98
CA GLY A 127 2.13 6.07 -1.29
C GLY A 127 1.98 6.36 -2.78
N ARG A 128 2.22 5.39 -3.67
CA ARG A 128 2.08 5.51 -5.12
C ARG A 128 0.62 5.27 -5.53
N VAL A 129 -0.24 6.21 -5.18
CA VAL A 129 -1.70 6.04 -5.22
C VAL A 129 -2.22 5.85 -6.65
N THR A 130 -1.68 6.56 -7.64
CA THR A 130 -2.11 6.42 -9.05
C THR A 130 -1.84 5.02 -9.58
N MET A 131 -0.63 4.49 -9.38
CA MET A 131 -0.27 3.14 -9.82
C MET A 131 -1.12 2.06 -9.13
N ALA A 132 -1.45 2.26 -7.85
CA ALA A 132 -2.34 1.38 -7.13
C ALA A 132 -3.75 1.36 -7.76
N LEU A 133 -4.32 2.54 -8.04
CA LEU A 133 -5.64 2.67 -8.67
C LEU A 133 -5.69 2.05 -10.08
N GLU A 134 -4.66 2.25 -10.90
CA GLU A 134 -4.53 1.63 -12.22
C GLU A 134 -4.53 0.09 -12.09
N ALA A 135 -3.67 -0.46 -11.24
CA ALA A 135 -3.59 -1.90 -11.02
C ALA A 135 -4.90 -2.49 -10.45
N TYR A 136 -5.60 -1.77 -9.57
CA TYR A 136 -6.91 -2.20 -9.07
C TYR A 136 -7.98 -2.19 -10.16
N ASN A 137 -8.01 -1.19 -11.03
CA ASN A 137 -8.99 -1.10 -12.12
C ASN A 137 -8.79 -2.25 -13.13
N GLU A 138 -7.55 -2.51 -13.55
CA GLU A 138 -7.22 -3.67 -14.39
C GLU A 138 -7.65 -5.00 -13.75
N LEU A 139 -7.48 -5.11 -12.44
CA LEU A 139 -7.89 -6.30 -11.70
C LEU A 139 -9.41 -6.44 -11.61
N LEU A 140 -10.14 -5.33 -11.43
CA LEU A 140 -11.62 -5.32 -11.39
C LEU A 140 -12.24 -5.72 -12.74
N GLU A 141 -11.57 -5.42 -13.85
CA GLU A 141 -11.97 -5.80 -15.20
C GLU A 141 -11.74 -7.30 -15.49
N SER A 142 -10.68 -7.88 -14.93
CA SER A 142 -10.25 -9.26 -15.22
C SER A 142 -10.74 -10.30 -14.21
N ILE A 143 -11.10 -9.88 -12.99
CA ILE A 143 -11.52 -10.80 -11.94
C ILE A 143 -12.92 -11.37 -12.24
N PRO A 144 -13.16 -12.69 -12.05
CA PRO A 144 -14.49 -13.31 -12.22
C PRO A 144 -15.55 -12.72 -11.27
N GLU A 145 -16.83 -12.85 -11.62
CA GLU A 145 -17.93 -12.35 -10.78
C GLU A 145 -18.08 -13.14 -9.46
N ASN A 146 -17.70 -14.41 -9.45
CA ASN A 146 -17.80 -15.27 -8.26
C ASN A 146 -16.75 -14.97 -7.18
N GLU A 147 -15.66 -14.26 -7.52
CA GLU A 147 -14.61 -13.82 -6.59
C GLU A 147 -15.03 -12.59 -5.77
N LYS A 148 -16.19 -12.68 -5.12
CA LYS A 148 -16.82 -11.54 -4.41
C LYS A 148 -15.95 -10.98 -3.29
N LYS A 149 -15.23 -11.83 -2.56
CA LYS A 149 -14.36 -11.40 -1.44
C LYS A 149 -13.22 -10.52 -1.94
N VAL A 150 -12.48 -11.01 -2.94
CA VAL A 150 -11.35 -10.28 -3.53
C VAL A 150 -11.86 -8.99 -4.19
N ARG A 151 -12.95 -9.06 -4.97
CA ARG A 151 -13.57 -7.89 -5.60
C ARG A 151 -14.01 -6.83 -4.60
N ALA A 152 -14.69 -7.21 -3.52
CA ALA A 152 -15.12 -6.28 -2.48
C ALA A 152 -13.93 -5.60 -1.79
N SER A 153 -12.86 -6.36 -1.55
CA SER A 153 -11.63 -5.83 -0.95
C SER A 153 -10.87 -4.89 -1.89
N ILE A 154 -10.84 -5.16 -3.20
CA ILE A 154 -10.28 -4.23 -4.19
C ILE A 154 -11.06 -2.91 -4.20
N TRP A 155 -12.39 -2.97 -4.25
CA TRP A 155 -13.23 -1.76 -4.19
C TRP A 155 -13.01 -0.94 -2.92
N HIS A 156 -12.84 -1.61 -1.78
CA HIS A 156 -12.50 -0.95 -0.52
C HIS A 156 -11.16 -0.21 -0.61
N ASN A 157 -10.13 -0.86 -1.16
CA ASN A 157 -8.81 -0.25 -1.30
C ASN A 157 -8.80 0.91 -2.30
N CYS A 158 -9.61 0.85 -3.38
CA CYS A 158 -9.88 2.01 -4.23
C CYS A 158 -10.49 3.17 -3.42
N GLY A 159 -11.46 2.88 -2.53
CA GLY A 159 -12.05 3.88 -1.63
C GLY A 159 -11.02 4.53 -0.71
N TYR A 160 -10.11 3.73 -0.16
CA TYR A 160 -9.01 4.21 0.67
C TYR A 160 -8.04 5.09 -0.13
N ALA A 161 -7.64 4.64 -1.32
CA ALA A 161 -6.80 5.39 -2.26
C ALA A 161 -7.42 6.76 -2.62
N TYR A 162 -8.71 6.80 -2.97
CA TYR A 162 -9.40 8.06 -3.25
C TYR A 162 -9.48 8.98 -2.04
N THR A 163 -9.67 8.43 -0.84
CA THR A 163 -9.69 9.19 0.42
C THR A 163 -8.33 9.85 0.68
N ARG A 164 -7.22 9.14 0.42
CA ARG A 164 -5.85 9.67 0.52
C ARG A 164 -5.61 10.87 -0.41
N MET A 165 -6.33 10.94 -1.54
CA MET A 165 -6.28 12.04 -2.49
C MET A 165 -7.36 13.12 -2.25
N PHE A 166 -8.10 13.06 -1.14
CA PHE A 166 -9.24 13.94 -0.84
C PHE A 166 -10.38 13.88 -1.89
N ARG A 167 -10.45 12.80 -2.67
CA ARG A 167 -11.48 12.53 -3.69
C ARG A 167 -12.67 11.79 -3.09
N PHE A 168 -13.36 12.43 -2.14
CA PHE A 168 -14.35 11.78 -1.29
C PHE A 168 -15.59 11.28 -2.05
N ALA A 169 -15.98 11.95 -3.14
CA ALA A 169 -17.12 11.50 -3.95
C ALA A 169 -16.82 10.18 -4.66
N GLU A 170 -15.61 10.02 -5.20
CA GLU A 170 -15.13 8.76 -5.79
C GLU A 170 -14.90 7.69 -4.72
N ALA A 171 -14.37 8.08 -3.55
CA ALA A 171 -14.22 7.18 -2.42
C ALA A 171 -15.56 6.59 -1.97
N ALA A 172 -16.60 7.42 -1.86
CA ALA A 172 -17.95 6.97 -1.51
C ALA A 172 -18.49 5.96 -2.53
N LYS A 173 -18.32 6.21 -3.83
CA LYS A 173 -18.71 5.26 -4.89
C LYS A 173 -17.98 3.92 -4.74
N ALA A 174 -16.67 3.94 -4.52
CA ALA A 174 -15.86 2.73 -4.37
C ALA A 174 -16.24 1.92 -3.12
N TYR A 175 -16.39 2.57 -1.95
CA TYR A 175 -16.87 1.91 -0.75
C TYR A 175 -18.29 1.35 -0.90
N TYR A 176 -19.18 2.06 -1.61
CA TYR A 176 -20.51 1.56 -1.91
C TYR A 176 -20.48 0.31 -2.81
N CYS A 177 -19.61 0.28 -3.83
CA CYS A 177 -19.37 -0.92 -4.63
C CYS A 177 -18.84 -2.08 -3.78
N SER A 178 -17.95 -1.82 -2.82
CA SER A 178 -17.46 -2.81 -1.85
C SER A 178 -18.61 -3.38 -1.02
N TYR A 179 -19.39 -2.51 -0.38
CA TYR A 179 -20.57 -2.87 0.42
C TYR A 179 -21.61 -3.67 -0.37
N LYS A 180 -21.90 -3.26 -1.61
CA LYS A 180 -22.81 -4.01 -2.49
C LYS A 180 -22.29 -5.40 -2.88
N THR A 181 -20.97 -5.53 -3.05
CA THR A 181 -20.36 -6.81 -3.45
C THR A 181 -20.34 -7.80 -2.29
N LEU A 182 -19.96 -7.33 -1.10
CA LEU A 182 -19.96 -8.09 0.13
C LEU A 182 -20.35 -7.15 1.30
N PRO A 183 -21.63 -7.17 1.72
CA PRO A 183 -22.11 -6.29 2.79
C PRO A 183 -21.37 -6.50 4.10
N GLY A 184 -21.02 -5.39 4.76
CA GLY A 184 -20.40 -5.38 6.08
C GLY A 184 -20.47 -4.00 6.69
N ASP A 185 -20.48 -3.94 8.03
CA ASP A 185 -20.63 -2.69 8.77
C ASP A 185 -19.48 -1.70 8.51
N ASP A 186 -18.26 -2.21 8.31
CA ASP A 186 -17.09 -1.37 8.03
C ASP A 186 -17.19 -0.68 6.67
N SER A 187 -17.53 -1.41 5.61
CA SER A 187 -17.67 -0.84 4.26
C SER A 187 -18.86 0.12 4.19
N LEU A 188 -19.95 -0.16 4.91
CA LEU A 188 -21.08 0.76 5.05
C LEU A 188 -20.70 2.04 5.80
N ARG A 189 -19.99 1.91 6.93
CA ARG A 189 -19.50 3.07 7.70
C ARG A 189 -18.61 3.97 6.85
N GLN A 190 -17.66 3.39 6.12
CA GLN A 190 -16.74 4.14 5.25
C GLN A 190 -17.46 4.80 4.08
N PHE A 191 -18.40 4.10 3.45
CA PHE A 191 -19.27 4.67 2.43
C PHE A 191 -20.00 5.91 2.95
N LEU A 192 -20.72 5.79 4.08
CA LEU A 192 -21.49 6.89 4.64
C LEU A 192 -20.61 8.05 5.14
N THR A 193 -19.41 7.74 5.65
CA THR A 193 -18.44 8.76 6.06
C THR A 193 -17.93 9.55 4.85
N ALA A 194 -17.48 8.85 3.80
CA ALA A 194 -17.02 9.50 2.57
C ALA A 194 -18.15 10.30 1.90
N LEU A 195 -19.37 9.74 1.89
CA LEU A 195 -20.56 10.41 1.36
C LEU A 195 -20.84 11.71 2.12
N ARG A 196 -20.82 11.66 3.46
CA ARG A 196 -21.07 12.80 4.34
C ARG A 196 -20.06 13.93 4.11
N ILE A 197 -18.78 13.59 3.95
CA ILE A 197 -17.71 14.57 3.70
C ILE A 197 -17.81 15.16 2.29
N SER A 198 -18.28 14.37 1.32
CA SER A 198 -18.35 14.80 -0.09
C SER A 198 -19.54 15.70 -0.44
N ARG A 199 -20.52 15.85 0.46
CA ARG A 199 -21.79 16.52 0.21
C ARG A 199 -22.08 17.58 1.25
N ASP A 200 -22.92 18.54 0.88
CA ASP A 200 -23.50 19.44 1.87
C ASP A 200 -24.52 18.71 2.77
N ASP A 201 -24.86 19.37 3.88
CA ASP A 201 -25.74 18.81 4.91
C ASP A 201 -27.13 18.44 4.34
N LYS A 202 -27.66 19.26 3.42
CA LYS A 202 -28.99 19.04 2.86
C LYS A 202 -28.98 17.82 1.94
N GLU A 203 -28.03 17.76 1.01
CA GLU A 203 -27.88 16.64 0.07
C GLU A 203 -27.61 15.31 0.78
N TYR A 204 -26.88 15.34 1.90
CA TYR A 204 -26.67 14.18 2.74
C TYR A 204 -27.95 13.74 3.46
N LEU A 205 -28.65 14.67 4.11
CA LEU A 205 -29.90 14.37 4.83
C LEU A 205 -31.01 13.88 3.89
N ASP A 206 -31.14 14.47 2.71
CA ASP A 206 -32.07 14.02 1.67
C ASP A 206 -31.75 12.58 1.24
N TYR A 207 -30.46 12.24 1.08
CA TYR A 207 -30.03 10.88 0.75
C TYR A 207 -30.36 9.87 1.86
N ILE A 208 -30.04 10.19 3.13
CA ILE A 208 -30.33 9.31 4.28
C ILE A 208 -31.84 9.13 4.47
N SER A 209 -32.63 10.18 4.28
CA SER A 209 -34.09 10.12 4.37
C SER A 209 -34.69 9.18 3.31
N GLY A 210 -34.05 9.08 2.14
CA GLY A 210 -34.41 8.14 1.08
C GLY A 210 -33.93 6.70 1.30
N HIS A 211 -33.07 6.44 2.30
CA HIS A 211 -32.50 5.11 2.58
C HIS A 211 -32.58 4.78 4.08
N PRO A 212 -33.77 4.47 4.62
CA PRO A 212 -33.97 4.18 6.04
C PRO A 212 -33.06 3.08 6.60
N GLU A 213 -32.63 2.14 5.77
CA GLU A 213 -31.68 1.07 6.12
C GLU A 213 -30.31 1.60 6.56
N PHE A 214 -29.93 2.82 6.20
CA PHE A 214 -28.66 3.44 6.57
C PHE A 214 -28.74 4.30 7.83
N PHE A 215 -29.93 4.48 8.40
CA PHE A 215 -30.16 5.45 9.47
C PHE A 215 -29.37 5.18 10.76
N ASP A 216 -29.28 3.92 11.22
CA ASP A 216 -28.50 3.60 12.43
C ASP A 216 -27.01 3.88 12.21
N MET A 217 -26.48 3.46 11.05
CA MET A 217 -25.07 3.67 10.72
C MET A 217 -24.75 5.14 10.45
N SER A 218 -25.67 5.92 9.87
CA SER A 218 -25.46 7.36 9.67
C SER A 218 -25.37 8.11 10.99
N GLN A 219 -26.16 7.76 12.01
CA GLN A 219 -26.03 8.34 13.35
C GLN A 219 -24.66 8.05 13.98
N ARG A 220 -24.13 6.84 13.80
CA ARG A 220 -22.79 6.47 14.28
C ARG A 220 -21.71 7.27 13.55
N VAL A 221 -21.88 7.50 12.25
CA VAL A 221 -20.98 8.35 11.44
C VAL A 221 -21.01 9.80 11.94
N GLU A 222 -22.19 10.39 12.14
CA GLU A 222 -22.35 11.75 12.66
C GLU A 222 -21.74 11.93 14.07
N LYS A 223 -21.82 10.90 14.92
CA LYS A 223 -21.13 10.91 16.20
C LYS A 223 -19.60 10.86 16.03
N SER A 224 -19.12 10.03 15.11
CA SER A 224 -17.68 9.87 14.85
C SER A 224 -17.07 11.14 14.24
N ILE A 225 -17.77 11.80 13.33
CA ILE A 225 -17.34 13.08 12.73
C ILE A 225 -17.25 14.16 13.80
N ARG A 226 -18.29 14.35 14.62
CA ARG A 226 -18.25 15.33 15.73
C ARG A 226 -17.11 15.07 16.73
N GLN A 227 -16.83 13.79 17.01
CA GLN A 227 -15.70 13.44 17.86
C GLN A 227 -14.36 13.78 17.21
N ALA A 228 -14.22 13.53 15.90
CA ALA A 228 -13.02 13.87 15.15
C ALA A 228 -12.82 15.40 15.08
N GLU A 229 -13.88 16.16 14.82
CA GLU A 229 -13.86 17.63 14.82
C GLU A 229 -13.42 18.18 16.18
N GLY A 230 -14.05 17.74 17.28
CA GLY A 230 -13.67 18.18 18.62
C GLY A 230 -12.24 17.77 19.01
N SER A 231 -11.75 16.63 18.52
CA SER A 231 -10.35 16.22 18.72
C SER A 231 -9.39 17.12 17.94
N PHE A 232 -9.75 17.49 16.71
CA PHE A 232 -8.97 18.39 15.87
C PHE A 232 -8.87 19.80 16.45
N GLU A 233 -9.95 20.32 17.04
CA GLU A 233 -9.96 21.63 17.70
C GLU A 233 -8.91 21.75 18.83
N GLY A 234 -8.49 20.62 19.42
CA GLY A 234 -7.46 20.59 20.45
C GLY A 234 -6.01 20.69 19.95
N THR A 235 -5.77 20.51 18.64
CA THR A 235 -4.40 20.33 18.12
C THR A 235 -3.68 21.66 17.84
N ASP A 236 -2.35 21.58 17.70
CA ASP A 236 -1.52 22.74 17.34
C ASP A 236 -1.79 23.20 15.90
N GLU A 237 -2.12 22.27 15.01
CA GLU A 237 -2.52 22.58 13.64
C GLU A 237 -3.78 23.44 13.60
N PHE A 238 -4.80 23.11 14.41
CA PHE A 238 -6.02 23.91 14.49
C PHE A 238 -5.74 25.32 15.01
N ARG A 239 -4.91 25.46 16.07
CA ARG A 239 -4.50 26.78 16.57
C ARG A 239 -3.76 27.59 15.52
N SER A 240 -2.90 26.94 14.73
CA SER A 240 -2.18 27.58 13.63
C SER A 240 -3.14 28.08 12.54
N ILE A 241 -4.15 27.29 12.17
CA ILE A 241 -5.21 27.69 11.23
C ILE A 241 -6.03 28.86 11.77
N MET A 242 -6.36 28.85 13.07
CA MET A 242 -7.10 29.96 13.69
C MET A 242 -6.28 31.25 13.74
N ALA A 243 -4.99 31.17 14.07
CA ALA A 243 -4.09 32.30 14.00
C ALA A 243 -4.02 32.88 12.57
N MET A 244 -3.91 32.03 11.55
CA MET A 244 -3.96 32.47 10.14
C MET A 244 -5.29 33.15 9.78
N LYS A 245 -6.43 32.63 10.27
CA LYS A 245 -7.74 33.28 10.05
C LYS A 245 -7.80 34.67 10.68
N MET A 246 -7.29 34.84 11.90
CA MET A 246 -7.23 36.15 12.57
C MET A 246 -6.36 37.15 11.78
N LEU A 247 -5.17 36.74 11.34
CA LEU A 247 -4.28 37.59 10.54
C LEU A 247 -4.93 38.08 9.24
N ARG A 248 -5.79 37.27 8.63
CA ARG A 248 -6.56 37.62 7.43
C ARG A 248 -7.71 38.61 7.72
N GLU A 249 -8.37 38.47 8.86
CA GLU A 249 -9.46 39.36 9.26
C GLU A 249 -8.93 40.76 9.63
N GLU A 250 -7.76 40.82 10.28
CA GLU A 250 -7.04 42.07 10.54
C GLU A 250 -6.62 42.76 9.23
N SER A 251 -6.08 42.02 8.25
CA SER A 251 -5.65 42.61 6.97
C SER A 251 -6.81 43.18 6.16
N THR A 252 -7.97 42.53 6.21
CA THR A 252 -9.18 42.98 5.51
C THR A 252 -9.74 44.28 6.13
N SER A 253 -9.48 44.51 7.43
CA SER A 253 -9.94 45.69 8.16
C SER A 253 -9.03 46.91 8.00
N TYR A 254 -7.71 46.71 7.84
CA TYR A 254 -6.73 47.80 7.79
C TYR A 254 -6.21 48.13 6.37
N GLY A 255 -6.59 47.37 5.34
CA GLY A 255 -6.23 47.67 3.94
C GLY A 255 -4.76 47.46 3.58
N GLU A 256 -3.95 46.94 4.51
CA GLU A 256 -2.55 46.56 4.28
C GLU A 256 -2.42 45.06 4.03
N GLN A 257 -1.56 44.67 3.07
CA GLN A 257 -1.17 43.29 2.87
C GLN A 257 -0.31 42.83 4.06
N THR A 258 -0.84 41.97 4.93
CA THR A 258 -0.02 41.30 5.95
C THR A 258 0.83 40.22 5.30
N THR A 259 2.06 40.58 4.93
CA THR A 259 3.12 39.67 4.45
C THR A 259 3.20 38.34 5.25
N PRO A 260 3.04 38.33 6.60
CA PRO A 260 3.12 37.08 7.37
C PRO A 260 1.98 36.08 7.12
N TYR A 261 0.77 36.54 6.75
CA TYR A 261 -0.35 35.64 6.44
C TYR A 261 -0.09 34.88 5.13
N TYR A 262 0.31 35.61 4.08
CA TYR A 262 0.59 35.01 2.78
C TYR A 262 1.82 34.10 2.83
N GLU A 263 2.87 34.45 3.57
CA GLU A 263 4.04 33.57 3.77
C GLU A 263 3.67 32.23 4.43
N GLN A 264 2.85 32.25 5.48
CA GLN A 264 2.40 31.03 6.15
C GLN A 264 1.47 30.19 5.25
N LEU A 265 0.56 30.85 4.53
CA LEU A 265 -0.33 30.19 3.58
C LEU A 265 0.46 29.53 2.45
N ASP A 266 1.43 30.23 1.87
CA ASP A 266 2.26 29.72 0.77
C ASP A 266 3.08 28.51 1.22
N LYS A 267 3.64 28.53 2.43
CA LYS A 267 4.35 27.38 3.00
C LYS A 267 3.44 26.16 3.12
N LEU A 268 2.25 26.33 3.72
CA LEU A 268 1.29 25.24 3.88
C LEU A 268 0.81 24.69 2.53
N LEU A 269 0.57 25.57 1.55
CA LEU A 269 0.21 25.18 0.20
C LEU A 269 1.33 24.42 -0.50
N GLU A 270 2.59 24.82 -0.32
CA GLU A 270 3.71 24.11 -0.94
C GLU A 270 3.92 22.72 -0.33
N ASP A 271 3.79 22.59 1.00
CA ASP A 271 3.86 21.29 1.69
C ASP A 271 2.75 20.34 1.18
N LEU A 272 1.51 20.82 1.07
CA LEU A 272 0.39 20.05 0.52
C LEU A 272 0.62 19.67 -0.95
N LYS A 273 1.11 20.60 -1.77
CA LYS A 273 1.44 20.34 -3.18
C LYS A 273 2.56 19.33 -3.32
N SER A 274 3.59 19.38 -2.48
CA SER A 274 4.70 18.43 -2.50
C SER A 274 4.19 17.02 -2.18
N SER A 275 3.44 16.88 -1.09
CA SER A 275 2.84 15.60 -0.69
C SER A 275 1.92 15.04 -1.79
N TYR A 276 1.11 15.89 -2.43
CA TYR A 276 0.25 15.45 -3.53
C TYR A 276 1.06 15.01 -4.77
N ARG A 277 2.12 15.74 -5.13
CA ARG A 277 3.01 15.38 -6.25
C ARG A 277 3.67 14.03 -6.03
N GLU A 278 4.12 13.74 -4.81
CA GLU A 278 4.67 12.43 -4.44
C GLU A 278 3.63 11.31 -4.59
N MET A 279 2.38 11.55 -4.21
CA MET A 279 1.31 10.54 -4.32
C MET A 279 0.94 10.21 -5.76
N VAL A 280 1.04 11.19 -6.66
CA VAL A 280 0.63 11.07 -8.07
C VAL A 280 1.80 10.71 -8.99
N ALA A 281 3.04 10.78 -8.50
CA ALA A 281 4.23 10.43 -9.28
C ALA A 281 4.19 8.96 -9.75
N THR A 282 4.27 8.78 -11.06
CA THR A 282 4.29 7.48 -11.75
C THR A 282 5.67 6.87 -11.78
#